data_AF-S9TY85-F1
#
_entry.id   AF-S9TY85-F1
#
_cell.length_a   1.000
_cell.length_b   1.000
_cell.length_c   1.000
_cell.angle_alpha   90.00
_cell.angle_beta   90.00
_cell.angle_gamma   90.00
#
_symmetry.space_group_name_H-M   'P 1'
#
loop_
_entity.id
_entity.type
_entity.pdbx_description
1 polymer ?
#
loop_
_entity_poly.entity_id
_entity_poly.type
_entity_poly.pdbx_seq_one_letter_code
_entity_poly.pdbx_strand_id
1 'polypeptide(L)'
;MAADKNGSAESGDDDIGFEHKFFTSFEDLYFRMTDSGEPVAVLKLANNEAILSFDGLKREFMLKEDSRDFRMLDRVAEGLQFVRGLRPGDRLPKEVTSREASWEPQDRHRRIAYQRLTMQLVTWLTGNENVISNVTELAQVAEDPQVKKNVQLAFTEAAEELGLGRERRDEVVQYIETLARELAYIEALRDTFAEVERIDEKLQGLRRIYGAERSMIETVDQVARLSQRAIKLFRDYFDQIDAQTGEILSMLKNIDNQIGYIRQVRDALHCRLLPWEDFIQIWKTVFIVRSDENTNKIRDIYQFLAPRYMQFNDWVLVTRRGALKSKPIGGQMRW
;
A
#
# COMPACT_ATOMS: atom_id res chain seq x y z
N MET A 1 -33.86 24.92 -29.54
CA MET A 1 -34.39 24.12 -28.41
C MET A 1 -34.24 22.66 -28.84
N ALA A 2 -33.13 21.97 -28.54
CA ALA A 2 -32.72 21.44 -27.22
C ALA A 2 -33.90 20.72 -26.55
N ALA A 3 -33.86 19.45 -26.15
CA ALA A 3 -32.82 18.42 -26.14
C ALA A 3 -33.54 17.06 -25.98
N ASP A 4 -32.95 15.98 -26.45
CA ASP A 4 -32.79 14.73 -25.67
C ASP A 4 -32.19 13.64 -26.54
N LYS A 5 -30.88 13.45 -26.41
CA LYS A 5 -30.24 12.16 -26.67
C LYS A 5 -29.81 11.64 -25.31
N ASN A 6 -30.67 10.81 -24.74
CA ASN A 6 -30.37 10.00 -23.58
C ASN A 6 -29.32 8.97 -24.00
N GLY A 7 -28.04 9.28 -23.74
CA GLY A 7 -26.95 8.33 -23.88
C GLY A 7 -27.07 7.32 -22.74
N SER A 8 -27.60 6.14 -23.06
CA SER A 8 -27.47 4.96 -22.22
C SER A 8 -25.98 4.70 -22.00
N ALA A 9 -25.47 5.04 -20.82
CA ALA A 9 -24.19 4.55 -20.37
C ALA A 9 -24.28 3.02 -20.36
N GLU A 10 -23.48 2.38 -21.21
CA GLU A 10 -23.23 0.95 -21.12
C GLU A 10 -22.85 0.64 -19.67
N SER A 11 -23.64 -0.22 -19.00
CA SER A 11 -23.30 -0.75 -17.69
C SER A 11 -22.02 -1.57 -17.86
N GLY A 12 -20.88 -0.94 -17.60
CA GLY A 12 -19.56 -1.56 -17.78
C GLY A 12 -19.40 -2.74 -16.84
N ASP A 13 -18.58 -3.72 -17.26
CA ASP A 13 -18.19 -4.92 -16.51
C ASP A 13 -17.40 -4.62 -15.19
N ASP A 14 -17.37 -3.35 -14.79
CA ASP A 14 -16.66 -2.81 -13.62
C ASP A 14 -17.62 -2.44 -12.47
N ASP A 15 -18.93 -2.40 -12.71
CA ASP A 15 -19.93 -2.15 -11.66
C ASP A 15 -20.21 -3.44 -10.86
N ILE A 16 -20.33 -3.30 -9.54
CA ILE A 16 -20.59 -4.42 -8.62
C ILE A 16 -22.06 -4.82 -8.72
N GLY A 17 -22.35 -5.76 -9.61
CA GLY A 17 -23.69 -6.29 -9.83
C GLY A 17 -23.80 -7.78 -9.47
N PHE A 18 -24.88 -8.13 -8.77
CA PHE A 18 -25.21 -9.50 -8.40
C PHE A 18 -26.56 -9.93 -9.01
N GLU A 19 -26.71 -11.21 -9.32
CA GLU A 19 -27.95 -11.83 -9.80
C GLU A 19 -28.80 -12.35 -8.65
N HIS A 20 -28.18 -12.87 -7.58
CA HIS A 20 -28.87 -13.44 -6.44
C HIS A 20 -29.57 -12.34 -5.62
N LYS A 21 -30.89 -12.52 -5.43
CA LYS A 21 -31.77 -11.52 -4.81
C LYS A 21 -31.32 -11.04 -3.43
N PHE A 22 -30.61 -11.86 -2.66
CA PHE A 22 -30.05 -11.46 -1.37
C PHE A 22 -29.29 -10.14 -1.47
N PHE A 23 -28.41 -9.99 -2.46
CA PHE A 23 -27.55 -8.82 -2.60
C PHE A 23 -28.30 -7.54 -3.02
N THR A 24 -29.54 -7.68 -3.48
CA THR A 24 -30.40 -6.55 -3.87
C THR A 24 -31.55 -6.33 -2.89
N SER A 25 -31.74 -7.20 -1.89
CA SER A 25 -32.89 -7.16 -0.97
C SER A 25 -32.67 -6.25 0.24
N PHE A 26 -31.44 -5.80 0.47
CA PHE A 26 -31.07 -5.00 1.64
C PHE A 26 -30.40 -3.70 1.17
N GLU A 27 -31.04 -2.56 1.41
CA GLU A 27 -30.50 -1.24 1.06
C GLU A 27 -29.23 -0.90 1.87
N ASP A 28 -29.17 -1.38 3.11
CA ASP A 28 -28.04 -1.17 4.01
C ASP A 28 -26.91 -2.20 3.84
N LEU A 29 -26.96 -3.05 2.79
CA LEU A 29 -25.89 -4.01 2.53
C LEU A 29 -24.62 -3.28 2.07
N TYR A 30 -23.52 -3.58 2.75
CA TYR A 30 -22.19 -3.18 2.31
C TYR A 30 -21.19 -4.27 2.64
N PHE A 31 -20.04 -4.21 1.98
CA PHE A 31 -18.93 -5.12 2.16
C PHE A 31 -17.77 -4.39 2.81
N ARG A 32 -17.04 -5.07 3.70
CA ARG A 32 -15.81 -4.54 4.31
C ARG A 32 -14.86 -5.66 4.65
N MET A 33 -13.61 -5.29 4.92
CA MET A 33 -12.63 -6.18 5.54
C MET A 33 -12.81 -6.17 7.07
N THR A 34 -12.69 -7.33 7.71
CA THR A 34 -12.60 -7.41 9.17
C THR A 34 -11.19 -7.02 9.64
N ASP A 35 -11.03 -6.83 10.96
CA ASP A 35 -9.72 -6.60 11.56
C ASP A 35 -8.76 -7.78 11.38
N SER A 36 -9.27 -8.97 11.09
CA SER A 36 -8.50 -10.18 10.78
C SER A 36 -8.29 -10.39 9.27
N GLY A 37 -8.67 -9.43 8.43
CA GLY A 37 -8.46 -9.48 6.97
C GLY A 37 -9.44 -10.37 6.21
N GLU A 38 -10.56 -10.75 6.82
CA GLU A 38 -11.59 -11.55 6.14
C GLU A 38 -12.64 -10.63 5.48
N PRO A 39 -12.98 -10.86 4.19
CA PRO A 39 -14.03 -10.10 3.53
C PRO A 39 -15.41 -10.56 4.03
N VAL A 40 -16.21 -9.59 4.46
CA VAL A 40 -17.54 -9.82 5.03
C VAL A 40 -18.59 -8.92 4.40
N ALA A 41 -19.79 -9.45 4.30
CA ALA A 41 -21.00 -8.68 4.05
C ALA A 41 -21.61 -8.26 5.39
N VAL A 42 -21.94 -6.98 5.49
CA VAL A 42 -22.59 -6.40 6.67
C VAL A 42 -23.94 -5.86 6.25
N LEU A 43 -24.96 -6.23 7.01
CA LEU A 43 -26.32 -5.76 6.82
C LEU A 43 -26.97 -5.49 8.16
N LYS A 44 -27.88 -4.52 8.16
CA LYS A 44 -28.61 -4.14 9.37
C LYS A 44 -29.87 -5.00 9.52
N LEU A 45 -29.99 -5.69 10.66
CA LEU A 45 -31.19 -6.43 11.05
C LEU A 45 -31.79 -5.76 12.30
N ALA A 46 -32.87 -5.01 12.09
CA ALA A 46 -33.51 -4.17 13.11
C ALA A 46 -32.50 -3.21 13.78
N ASN A 47 -32.06 -3.53 15.00
CA ASN A 47 -31.12 -2.71 15.77
C ASN A 47 -29.68 -3.25 15.78
N ASN A 48 -29.44 -4.43 15.20
CA ASN A 48 -28.13 -5.09 15.22
C ASN A 48 -27.55 -5.20 13.81
N GLU A 49 -26.22 -5.28 13.72
CA GLU A 49 -25.54 -5.64 12.47
C GLU A 49 -25.36 -7.16 12.40
N ALA A 50 -25.70 -7.75 11.26
CA ALA A 50 -25.34 -9.12 10.92
C ALA A 50 -24.10 -9.08 10.03
N ILE A 51 -23.09 -9.86 10.40
CA ILE A 51 -21.83 -9.99 9.67
C ILE A 51 -21.77 -11.40 9.10
N LEU A 52 -21.67 -11.50 7.77
CA LEU A 52 -21.67 -12.76 7.03
C LEU A 52 -20.38 -12.88 6.23
N SER A 53 -19.60 -13.95 6.44
CA SER A 53 -18.38 -14.19 5.67
C SER A 53 -18.71 -14.56 4.22
N PHE A 54 -17.84 -14.16 3.29
CA PHE A 54 -18.03 -14.48 1.87
C PHE A 54 -18.06 -16.00 1.64
N ASP A 55 -17.19 -16.75 2.33
CA ASP A 55 -17.20 -18.22 2.28
C ASP A 55 -18.48 -18.85 2.86
N GLY A 56 -19.09 -18.18 3.85
CA GLY A 56 -20.42 -18.54 4.36
C GLY A 56 -21.49 -18.35 3.28
N LEU A 57 -21.52 -17.17 2.66
CA LEU A 57 -22.49 -16.82 1.61
C LEU A 57 -22.37 -17.73 0.38
N LYS A 58 -21.15 -18.00 -0.09
CA LYS A 58 -20.89 -18.91 -1.22
C LYS A 58 -21.44 -20.31 -0.96
N ARG A 59 -21.25 -20.84 0.25
CA ARG A 59 -21.75 -22.16 0.64
C ARG A 59 -23.26 -22.16 0.84
N GLU A 60 -23.80 -21.20 1.57
CA GLU A 60 -25.22 -21.16 1.94
C GLU A 60 -26.11 -20.97 0.71
N PHE A 61 -25.70 -20.12 -0.24
CA PHE A 61 -26.43 -19.90 -1.49
C PHE A 61 -26.04 -20.88 -2.60
N MET A 62 -25.16 -21.85 -2.31
CA MET A 62 -24.67 -22.84 -3.26
C MET A 62 -24.16 -22.20 -4.57
N LEU A 63 -23.44 -21.09 -4.44
CA LEU A 63 -22.88 -20.36 -5.59
C LEU A 63 -21.82 -21.23 -6.25
N LYS A 64 -21.98 -21.47 -7.55
CA LYS A 64 -20.97 -22.21 -8.34
C LYS A 64 -19.78 -21.30 -8.64
N GLU A 65 -18.57 -21.85 -8.70
CA GLU A 65 -17.33 -21.09 -8.95
C GLU A 65 -17.32 -20.35 -10.30
N ASP A 66 -18.08 -20.85 -11.28
CA ASP A 66 -18.25 -20.24 -12.59
C ASP A 66 -19.39 -19.21 -12.65
N SER A 67 -20.21 -19.10 -11.60
CA SER A 67 -21.30 -18.14 -11.54
C SER A 67 -20.80 -16.70 -11.42
N ARG A 68 -21.59 -15.77 -11.98
CA ARG A 68 -21.29 -14.34 -11.93
C ARG A 68 -21.13 -13.85 -10.49
N ASP A 69 -22.01 -14.26 -9.59
CA ASP A 69 -22.00 -13.82 -8.19
C ASP A 69 -20.79 -14.34 -7.41
N PHE A 70 -20.36 -15.58 -7.67
CA PHE A 70 -19.16 -16.12 -7.04
C PHE A 70 -17.93 -15.31 -7.43
N ARG A 71 -17.75 -15.06 -8.74
CA ARG A 71 -16.64 -14.26 -9.25
C ARG A 71 -16.72 -12.80 -8.80
N MET A 72 -17.92 -12.25 -8.70
CA MET A 72 -18.12 -10.89 -8.21
C MET A 72 -17.74 -10.78 -6.73
N LEU A 73 -18.07 -11.76 -5.89
CA LEU A 73 -17.59 -11.79 -4.50
C LEU A 73 -16.05 -11.84 -4.43
N ASP A 74 -15.38 -12.59 -5.32
CA ASP A 74 -13.92 -12.59 -5.38
C ASP A 74 -13.36 -11.22 -5.80
N ARG A 75 -13.93 -10.59 -6.83
CA ARG A 75 -13.52 -9.23 -7.25
C ARG A 75 -13.78 -8.18 -6.18
N VAL A 76 -14.89 -8.28 -5.44
CA VAL A 76 -15.18 -7.42 -4.30
C VAL A 76 -14.14 -7.65 -3.19
N ALA A 77 -13.80 -8.90 -2.88
CA ALA A 77 -12.78 -9.21 -1.88
C ALA A 77 -11.40 -8.63 -2.27
N GLU A 78 -11.02 -8.69 -3.55
CA GLU A 78 -9.83 -8.02 -4.07
C GLU A 78 -9.94 -6.50 -3.92
N GLY A 79 -11.07 -5.90 -4.29
CA GLY A 79 -11.31 -4.46 -4.19
C GLY A 79 -11.23 -3.93 -2.76
N LEU A 80 -11.75 -4.68 -1.78
CA LEU A 80 -11.72 -4.34 -0.36
C LEU A 80 -10.30 -4.27 0.23
N GLN A 81 -9.27 -4.73 -0.48
CA GLN A 81 -7.88 -4.51 -0.06
C GLN A 81 -7.46 -3.04 -0.25
N PHE A 82 -8.10 -2.33 -1.18
CA PHE A 82 -7.76 -0.96 -1.59
C PHE A 82 -8.71 0.10 -1.04
N VAL A 83 -9.90 -0.31 -0.55
CA VAL A 83 -10.91 0.61 -0.02
C VAL A 83 -11.52 0.09 1.28
N ARG A 84 -12.11 0.99 2.07
CA ARG A 84 -12.68 0.65 3.39
C ARG A 84 -14.00 -0.10 3.32
N GLY A 85 -14.73 0.06 2.23
CA GLY A 85 -15.96 -0.65 1.99
C GLY A 85 -16.48 -0.44 0.58
N LEU A 86 -17.33 -1.37 0.14
CA LEU A 86 -17.96 -1.37 -1.18
C LEU A 86 -19.45 -1.71 -1.01
N ARG A 87 -20.29 -1.22 -1.90
CA ARG A 87 -21.72 -1.54 -1.95
C ARG A 87 -22.09 -2.15 -3.30
N PRO A 88 -23.15 -2.97 -3.37
CA PRO A 88 -23.77 -3.30 -4.65
C PRO A 88 -24.11 -2.02 -5.43
N GLY A 89 -23.71 -1.98 -6.71
CA GLY A 89 -23.85 -0.81 -7.59
C GLY A 89 -22.65 0.13 -7.59
N ASP A 90 -21.70 0.02 -6.64
CA ASP A 90 -20.45 0.77 -6.70
C ASP A 90 -19.55 0.25 -7.84
N ARG A 91 -18.61 1.09 -8.28
CA ARG A 91 -17.55 0.66 -9.18
C ARG A 91 -16.43 -0.02 -8.42
N LEU A 92 -15.88 -1.08 -8.99
CA LEU A 92 -14.67 -1.69 -8.47
C LEU A 92 -13.50 -0.68 -8.51
N PRO A 93 -12.59 -0.71 -7.51
CA PRO A 93 -11.39 0.10 -7.53
C PRO A 93 -10.55 -0.15 -8.79
N LYS A 94 -9.89 0.91 -9.26
CA LYS A 94 -9.09 0.86 -10.50
C LYS A 94 -7.92 -0.13 -10.39
N GLU A 95 -7.46 -0.40 -9.19
CA GLU A 95 -6.40 -1.37 -8.90
C GLU A 95 -6.79 -2.78 -9.36
N VAL A 96 -8.08 -3.10 -9.28
CA VAL A 96 -8.65 -4.38 -9.71
C VAL A 96 -8.97 -4.38 -11.21
N THR A 97 -9.45 -3.27 -11.77
CA THR A 97 -9.95 -3.22 -13.16
C THR A 97 -8.84 -2.91 -14.17
N SER A 98 -8.02 -1.89 -13.91
CA SER A 98 -6.99 -1.39 -14.84
C SER A 98 -5.57 -1.39 -14.27
N ARG A 99 -5.39 -1.77 -12.99
CA ARG A 99 -4.14 -1.63 -12.22
C ARG A 99 -3.67 -0.18 -12.05
N GLU A 100 -4.51 0.79 -12.35
CA GLU A 100 -4.28 2.18 -11.97
C GLU A 100 -4.66 2.39 -10.52
N ALA A 101 -4.11 3.42 -9.87
CA ALA A 101 -4.55 3.77 -8.53
C ALA A 101 -5.93 4.46 -8.56
N SER A 102 -6.78 4.19 -7.57
CA SER A 102 -8.07 4.87 -7.37
C SER A 102 -7.93 6.20 -6.62
N TRP A 103 -6.72 6.55 -6.20
CA TRP A 103 -6.37 7.75 -5.45
C TRP A 103 -5.30 8.55 -6.21
N GLU A 104 -5.02 9.79 -5.79
CA GLU A 104 -4.08 10.67 -6.50
C GLU A 104 -3.04 11.27 -5.52
N PRO A 105 -1.74 11.26 -5.88
CA PRO A 105 -0.72 11.93 -5.09
C PRO A 105 -0.81 13.45 -5.26
N GLN A 106 -0.33 14.18 -4.25
CA GLN A 106 -0.22 15.64 -4.30
C GLN A 106 0.94 16.08 -5.20
N ASP A 107 0.88 17.33 -5.68
CA ASP A 107 1.93 17.91 -6.54
C ASP A 107 3.32 17.91 -5.88
N ARG A 108 3.38 17.99 -4.54
CA ARG A 108 4.65 17.86 -3.81
C ARG A 108 5.29 16.50 -4.04
N HIS A 109 4.51 15.41 -4.06
CA HIS A 109 5.03 14.05 -4.24
C HIS A 109 5.55 13.86 -5.67
N ARG A 110 4.83 14.40 -6.66
CA ARG A 110 5.26 14.41 -8.08
C ARG A 110 6.60 15.13 -8.25
N ARG A 111 6.76 16.28 -7.57
CA ARG A 111 8.01 17.04 -7.58
C ARG A 111 9.17 16.26 -6.96
N ILE A 112 8.95 15.65 -5.79
CA ILE A 112 9.97 14.85 -5.09
C ILE A 112 10.40 13.66 -5.96
N ALA A 113 9.44 12.91 -6.52
CA ALA A 113 9.73 11.76 -7.38
C ALA A 113 10.54 12.16 -8.63
N TYR A 114 10.17 13.26 -9.29
CA TYR A 114 10.90 13.76 -10.44
C TYR A 114 12.33 14.20 -10.08
N GLN A 115 12.49 14.91 -8.97
CA GLN A 115 13.80 15.34 -8.47
C GLN A 115 14.68 14.13 -8.09
N ARG A 116 14.10 13.08 -7.48
CA ARG A 116 14.81 11.83 -7.16
C ARG A 116 15.40 11.17 -8.39
N LEU A 117 14.58 10.94 -9.42
CA LEU A 117 15.04 10.34 -10.69
C LEU A 117 16.09 11.20 -11.40
N THR A 118 15.89 12.52 -11.39
CA THR A 118 16.85 13.46 -11.99
C THR A 118 18.20 13.41 -11.27
N MET A 119 18.19 13.37 -9.94
CA MET A 119 19.41 13.26 -9.14
C MET A 119 20.11 11.92 -9.35
N GLN A 120 19.37 10.82 -9.47
CA GLN A 120 19.94 9.51 -9.78
C GLN A 120 20.65 9.49 -11.14
N LEU A 121 20.11 10.21 -12.13
CA LEU A 121 20.77 10.36 -13.44
C LEU A 121 22.08 11.16 -13.34
N VAL A 122 22.10 12.22 -12.52
CA VAL A 122 23.32 13.00 -12.25
C VAL A 122 24.36 12.17 -11.48
N THR A 123 23.93 11.41 -10.48
CA THR A 123 24.77 10.48 -9.72
C THR A 123 25.40 9.45 -10.66
N TRP A 124 24.60 8.86 -11.56
CA TRP A 124 25.09 7.95 -12.58
C TRP A 124 26.17 8.60 -13.48
N LEU A 125 25.92 9.82 -13.98
CA LEU A 125 26.88 10.52 -14.84
C LEU A 125 28.19 10.87 -14.11
N THR A 126 28.10 11.32 -12.87
CA THR A 126 29.26 11.81 -12.10
C THR A 126 30.03 10.70 -11.39
N GLY A 127 29.46 9.51 -11.27
CA GLY A 127 30.03 8.39 -10.52
C GLY A 127 30.01 8.59 -8.99
N ASN A 128 29.29 9.61 -8.49
CA ASN A 128 29.15 9.86 -7.06
C ASN A 128 28.04 8.97 -6.47
N GLU A 129 28.40 7.82 -5.89
CA GLU A 129 27.49 6.80 -5.35
C GLU A 129 26.59 7.22 -4.17
N ASN A 130 26.53 8.51 -3.81
CA ASN A 130 25.63 8.97 -2.77
C ASN A 130 24.18 8.89 -3.27
N VAL A 131 23.50 7.78 -2.96
CA VAL A 131 22.05 7.64 -3.10
C VAL A 131 21.40 8.63 -2.13
N ILE A 132 20.84 9.72 -2.66
CA ILE A 132 20.12 10.71 -1.85
C ILE A 132 18.79 10.09 -1.43
N SER A 133 18.73 9.61 -0.20
CA SER A 133 17.52 8.98 0.37
C SER A 133 16.57 9.98 1.03
N ASN A 134 17.07 11.16 1.44
CA ASN A 134 16.31 12.17 2.18
C ASN A 134 15.81 13.32 1.28
N VAL A 135 14.51 13.61 1.35
CA VAL A 135 13.83 14.70 0.64
C VAL A 135 14.45 16.07 0.92
N THR A 136 14.93 16.31 2.15
CA THR A 136 15.53 17.60 2.54
C THR A 136 16.88 17.82 1.86
N GLU A 137 17.70 16.79 1.80
CA GLU A 137 19.01 16.83 1.13
C GLU A 137 18.82 16.97 -0.38
N LEU A 138 17.82 16.26 -0.93
CA LEU A 138 17.45 16.31 -2.34
C LEU A 138 17.07 17.74 -2.79
N ALA A 139 16.26 18.44 -2.00
CA ALA A 139 15.83 19.81 -2.31
C ALA A 139 17.00 20.81 -2.35
N GLN A 140 17.94 20.70 -1.40
CA GLN A 140 19.10 21.60 -1.34
C GLN A 140 20.05 21.39 -2.52
N VAL A 141 20.29 20.13 -2.92
CA VAL A 141 21.20 19.80 -4.02
C VAL A 141 20.59 20.16 -5.37
N ALA A 142 19.27 20.04 -5.54
CA ALA A 142 18.60 20.34 -6.81
C ALA A 142 18.63 21.83 -7.22
N GLU A 143 18.84 22.75 -6.27
CA GLU A 143 18.87 24.19 -6.55
C GLU A 143 20.23 24.70 -7.07
N ASP A 144 21.30 23.92 -6.91
CA ASP A 144 22.66 24.29 -7.32
C ASP A 144 22.79 24.50 -8.85
N PRO A 145 23.28 25.66 -9.32
CA PRO A 145 23.52 25.92 -10.74
C PRO A 145 24.42 24.90 -11.45
N GLN A 146 25.40 24.32 -10.75
CA GLN A 146 26.27 23.29 -11.30
C GLN A 146 25.53 21.97 -11.48
N VAL A 147 24.65 21.61 -10.54
CA VAL A 147 23.80 20.43 -10.65
C VAL A 147 22.86 20.57 -11.85
N LYS A 148 22.25 21.74 -12.07
CA LYS A 148 21.39 21.98 -13.24
C LYS A 148 22.11 21.77 -14.59
N LYS A 149 23.39 22.14 -14.69
CA LYS A 149 24.20 21.85 -15.89
C LYS A 149 24.46 20.36 -16.03
N ASN A 150 24.81 19.69 -14.94
CA ASN A 150 25.04 18.25 -14.92
C ASN A 150 23.76 17.48 -15.30
N VAL A 151 22.57 17.96 -14.90
CA VAL A 151 21.28 17.39 -15.29
C VAL A 151 21.10 17.39 -16.81
N GLN A 152 21.31 18.52 -17.48
CA GLN A 152 21.15 18.61 -18.94
C GLN A 152 22.13 17.68 -19.68
N LEU A 153 23.36 17.58 -19.17
CA LEU A 153 24.36 16.66 -19.71
C LEU A 153 23.94 15.20 -19.48
N ALA A 154 23.44 14.87 -18.28
CA ALA A 154 23.04 13.52 -17.92
C ALA A 154 21.90 13.00 -18.81
N PHE A 155 20.92 13.85 -19.14
CA PHE A 155 19.88 13.48 -20.11
C PHE A 155 20.44 13.19 -21.52
N THR A 156 21.45 13.96 -21.94
CA THR A 156 22.06 13.81 -23.27
C THR A 156 22.88 12.52 -23.35
N GLU A 157 23.70 12.24 -22.33
CA GLU A 157 24.52 11.03 -22.25
C GLU A 157 23.66 9.77 -22.04
N ALA A 158 22.58 9.87 -21.25
CA ALA A 158 21.62 8.78 -21.11
C ALA A 158 20.93 8.43 -22.43
N ALA A 159 20.58 9.43 -23.25
CA ALA A 159 19.99 9.18 -24.57
C ALA A 159 20.95 8.42 -25.51
N GLU A 160 22.25 8.71 -25.43
CA GLU A 160 23.28 7.96 -26.17
C GLU A 160 23.41 6.52 -25.66
N GLU A 161 23.49 6.32 -24.34
CA GLU A 161 23.63 5.00 -23.71
C GLU A 161 22.38 4.10 -23.88
N LEU A 162 21.21 4.70 -24.07
CA LEU A 162 19.98 4.01 -24.44
C LEU A 162 19.89 3.68 -25.93
N GLY A 163 20.87 4.09 -26.75
CA GLY A 163 20.88 3.88 -28.20
C GLY A 163 19.91 4.78 -28.97
N LEU A 164 19.38 5.83 -28.33
CA LEU A 164 18.50 6.81 -28.98
C LEU A 164 19.33 7.86 -29.73
N GLY A 165 20.54 8.15 -29.24
CA GLY A 165 21.41 9.20 -29.77
C GLY A 165 21.15 10.55 -29.10
N ARG A 166 22.20 11.37 -29.01
CA ARG A 166 22.23 12.61 -28.19
C ARG A 166 21.11 13.61 -28.50
N GLU A 167 20.63 13.66 -29.73
CA GLU A 167 19.58 14.60 -30.16
C GLU A 167 18.20 14.25 -29.61
N ARG A 168 18.00 13.00 -29.16
CA ARG A 168 16.72 12.50 -28.64
C ARG A 168 16.64 12.53 -27.12
N ARG A 169 17.29 13.51 -26.48
CA ARG A 169 17.23 13.71 -25.02
C ARG A 169 15.80 13.90 -24.50
N ASP A 170 14.92 14.50 -25.30
CA ASP A 170 13.55 14.82 -24.89
C ASP A 170 12.72 13.53 -24.69
N GLU A 171 13.05 12.44 -25.39
CA GLU A 171 12.44 11.11 -25.13
C GLU A 171 12.82 10.58 -23.74
N VAL A 172 14.08 10.78 -23.32
CA VAL A 172 14.53 10.41 -21.97
C VAL A 172 13.81 11.24 -20.91
N VAL A 173 13.56 12.51 -21.17
CA VAL A 173 12.76 13.37 -20.27
C VAL A 173 11.35 12.80 -20.12
N GLN A 174 10.68 12.40 -21.22
CA GLN A 174 9.34 11.80 -21.16
C GLN A 174 9.30 10.46 -20.40
N TYR A 175 10.35 9.64 -20.53
CA TYR A 175 10.49 8.40 -19.76
C TYR A 175 10.64 8.69 -18.26
N ILE A 176 11.45 9.68 -17.90
CA ILE A 176 11.60 10.11 -16.51
C ILE A 176 10.30 10.69 -15.96
N GLU A 177 9.57 11.51 -16.72
CA GLU A 177 8.26 12.02 -16.30
C GLU A 177 7.24 10.90 -16.10
N THR A 178 7.28 9.86 -16.93
CA THR A 178 6.39 8.69 -16.79
C THR A 178 6.72 7.89 -15.54
N LEU A 179 7.99 7.59 -15.28
CA LEU A 179 8.42 6.93 -14.04
C LEU A 179 8.15 7.80 -12.81
N ALA A 180 8.36 9.12 -12.90
CA ALA A 180 8.09 10.06 -11.81
C ALA A 180 6.60 10.06 -11.41
N ARG A 181 5.69 9.94 -12.39
CA ARG A 181 4.25 9.83 -12.11
C ARG A 181 3.92 8.57 -11.30
N GLU A 182 4.54 7.44 -11.63
CA GLU A 182 4.33 6.19 -10.87
C GLU A 182 4.99 6.25 -9.49
N LEU A 183 6.21 6.78 -9.39
CA LEU A 183 6.91 6.95 -8.11
C LEU A 183 6.25 7.99 -7.19
N ALA A 184 5.50 8.96 -7.73
CA ALA A 184 4.76 9.92 -6.92
C ALA A 184 3.78 9.23 -5.95
N TYR A 185 3.23 8.08 -6.33
CA TYR A 185 2.42 7.26 -5.44
C TYR A 185 3.24 6.68 -4.29
N ILE A 186 4.44 6.17 -4.58
CA ILE A 186 5.36 5.67 -3.55
C ILE A 186 5.73 6.79 -2.58
N GLU A 187 6.02 8.00 -3.08
CA GLU A 187 6.31 9.17 -2.23
C GLU A 187 5.11 9.57 -1.35
N ALA A 188 3.88 9.47 -1.87
CA ALA A 188 2.68 9.69 -1.05
C ALA A 188 2.54 8.64 0.07
N LEU A 189 2.89 7.38 -0.20
CA LEU A 189 2.88 6.31 0.79
C LEU A 189 4.00 6.49 1.82
N ARG A 190 5.14 7.09 1.46
CA ARG A 190 6.21 7.47 2.40
C ARG A 190 5.72 8.48 3.43
N ASP A 191 4.90 9.46 3.03
CA ASP A 191 4.31 10.42 3.96
C ASP A 191 3.40 9.73 4.99
N THR A 192 2.54 8.82 4.55
CA THR A 192 1.69 8.02 5.46
C THR A 192 2.54 7.12 6.36
N PHE A 193 3.58 6.51 5.81
CA PHE A 193 4.52 5.68 6.58
C PHE A 193 5.28 6.47 7.64
N ALA A 194 5.68 7.73 7.37
CA ALA A 194 6.31 8.59 8.36
C ALA A 194 5.39 8.86 9.56
N GLU A 195 4.07 8.92 9.35
CA GLU A 195 3.11 9.01 10.47
C GLU A 195 3.06 7.70 11.28
N VAL A 196 3.18 6.53 10.63
CA VAL A 196 3.30 5.24 11.32
C VAL A 196 4.59 5.18 12.15
N GLU A 197 5.70 5.70 11.65
CA GLU A 197 6.95 5.79 12.42
C GLU A 197 6.77 6.66 13.68
N ARG A 198 6.02 7.77 13.60
CA ARG A 198 5.69 8.59 14.78
C ARG A 198 4.82 7.86 15.80
N ILE A 199 3.92 6.96 15.37
CA ILE A 199 3.18 6.09 16.30
C ILE A 199 4.15 5.22 17.08
N ASP A 200 5.11 4.60 16.39
CA ASP A 200 6.11 3.77 17.06
C ASP A 200 6.99 4.57 18.01
N GLU A 201 7.44 5.77 17.65
CA GLU A 201 8.18 6.64 18.56
C GLU A 201 7.41 6.88 19.87
N LYS A 202 6.10 7.13 19.77
CA LYS A 202 5.22 7.26 20.95
C LYS A 202 5.10 5.96 21.72
N LEU A 203 4.98 4.81 21.04
CA LEU A 203 4.96 3.49 21.67
C LEU A 203 6.26 3.19 22.43
N GLN A 204 7.42 3.49 21.85
CA GLN A 204 8.71 3.34 22.54
C GLN A 204 8.81 4.29 23.74
N GLY A 205 8.27 5.51 23.63
CA GLY A 205 8.16 6.45 24.74
C GLY A 205 7.31 5.89 25.88
N LEU A 206 6.11 5.39 25.58
CA LEU A 206 5.20 4.77 26.56
C LEU A 206 5.84 3.52 27.18
N ARG A 207 6.53 2.70 26.40
CA ARG A 207 7.29 1.53 26.88
C ARG A 207 8.28 1.89 27.98
N ARG A 208 9.02 2.99 27.82
CA ARG A 208 9.97 3.47 28.84
C ARG A 208 9.24 3.90 30.12
N ILE A 209 8.08 4.55 29.99
CA ILE A 209 7.28 5.01 31.14
C ILE A 209 6.67 3.84 31.92
N TYR A 210 6.14 2.84 31.22
CA TYR A 210 5.48 1.66 31.80
C TYR A 210 6.46 0.53 32.15
N GLY A 211 7.76 0.68 31.86
CA GLY A 211 8.78 -0.36 32.08
C GLY A 211 9.00 -0.77 33.54
N ALA A 212 8.51 -0.02 34.52
CA ALA A 212 8.53 -0.39 35.93
C ALA A 212 7.20 -1.00 36.42
N GLU A 213 6.15 -0.95 35.61
CA GLU A 213 4.81 -1.37 35.99
C GLU A 213 4.56 -2.82 35.57
N ARG A 214 4.53 -3.72 36.57
CA ARG A 214 4.45 -5.17 36.34
C ARG A 214 3.19 -5.62 35.61
N SER A 215 2.08 -4.89 35.74
CA SER A 215 0.81 -5.16 35.05
C SER A 215 0.84 -4.85 33.55
N MET A 216 1.68 -3.90 33.13
CA MET A 216 1.65 -3.37 31.76
C MET A 216 2.89 -3.70 30.94
N ILE A 217 4.04 -3.97 31.59
CA ILE A 217 5.33 -4.18 30.93
C ILE A 217 5.26 -5.21 29.79
N GLU A 218 4.61 -6.36 30.01
CA GLU A 218 4.51 -7.42 29.01
C GLU A 218 3.72 -6.98 27.78
N THR A 219 2.62 -6.24 27.98
CA THR A 219 1.77 -5.75 26.88
C THR A 219 2.51 -4.68 26.09
N VAL A 220 3.16 -3.72 26.76
CA VAL A 220 3.85 -2.63 26.06
C VAL A 220 5.10 -3.14 25.32
N ASP A 221 5.84 -4.10 25.91
CA ASP A 221 6.96 -4.76 25.24
C ASP A 221 6.50 -5.52 23.98
N GLN A 222 5.39 -6.24 24.07
CA GLN A 222 4.81 -6.97 22.95
C GLN A 222 4.40 -6.03 21.81
N VAL A 223 3.68 -4.95 22.13
CA VAL A 223 3.24 -3.95 21.15
C VAL A 223 4.44 -3.27 20.47
N ALA A 224 5.43 -2.84 21.25
CA ALA A 224 6.64 -2.23 20.72
C ALA A 224 7.38 -3.16 19.75
N ARG A 225 7.46 -4.46 20.06
CA ARG A 225 8.08 -5.46 19.18
C ARG A 225 7.30 -5.66 17.88
N LEU A 226 5.98 -5.76 17.96
CA LEU A 226 5.13 -5.94 16.78
C LEU A 226 5.16 -4.69 15.87
N SER A 227 5.14 -3.50 16.47
CA SER A 227 5.26 -2.21 15.77
C SER A 227 6.59 -2.11 15.02
N GLN A 228 7.71 -2.42 15.67
CA GLN A 228 9.04 -2.44 15.03
C GLN A 228 9.12 -3.43 13.86
N ARG A 229 8.43 -4.57 13.97
CA ARG A 229 8.35 -5.54 12.85
C ARG A 229 7.56 -4.97 11.67
N ALA A 230 6.45 -4.29 11.93
CA ALA A 230 5.66 -3.63 10.88
C ALA A 230 6.50 -2.56 10.18
N ILE A 231 7.20 -1.71 10.94
CA ILE A 231 8.10 -0.67 10.41
C ILE A 231 9.16 -1.28 9.51
N LYS A 232 9.84 -2.33 9.99
CA LYS A 232 10.88 -2.98 9.19
C LYS A 232 10.33 -3.48 7.86
N LEU A 233 9.17 -4.12 7.87
CA LEU A 233 8.53 -4.61 6.65
C LEU A 233 8.28 -3.48 5.63
N PHE A 234 7.79 -2.33 6.09
CA PHE A 234 7.57 -1.17 5.22
C PHE A 234 8.89 -0.59 4.69
N ARG A 235 9.90 -0.43 5.56
CA ARG A 235 11.23 0.05 5.15
C ARG A 235 11.85 -0.84 4.09
N ASP A 236 11.78 -2.16 4.25
CA ASP A 236 12.34 -3.12 3.29
C ASP A 236 11.73 -2.90 1.88
N TYR A 237 10.44 -2.59 1.76
CA TYR A 237 9.80 -2.26 0.46
C TYR A 237 10.31 -0.94 -0.14
N PHE A 238 10.44 0.10 0.69
CA PHE A 238 10.95 1.40 0.24
C PHE A 238 12.42 1.31 -0.17
N ASP A 239 13.23 0.62 0.61
CA ASP A 239 14.66 0.39 0.33
C ASP A 239 14.82 -0.41 -0.97
N GLN A 240 13.95 -1.39 -1.24
CA GLN A 240 13.97 -2.16 -2.47
C GLN A 240 13.67 -1.28 -3.71
N ILE A 241 12.69 -0.38 -3.62
CA ILE A 241 12.41 0.58 -4.70
C ILE A 241 13.57 1.57 -4.85
N ASP A 242 14.13 2.10 -3.76
CA ASP A 242 15.24 3.04 -3.82
C ASP A 242 16.48 2.40 -4.45
N ALA A 243 16.77 1.14 -4.13
CA ALA A 243 17.85 0.38 -4.74
C ALA A 243 17.65 0.21 -6.25
N GLN A 244 16.44 -0.18 -6.69
CA GLN A 244 16.15 -0.33 -8.12
C GLN A 244 16.19 0.99 -8.88
N THR A 245 15.68 2.07 -8.30
CA THR A 245 15.75 3.41 -8.91
C THR A 245 17.18 3.93 -8.99
N GLY A 246 18.08 3.46 -8.11
CA GLY A 246 19.52 3.69 -8.21
C GLY A 246 20.14 3.16 -9.51
N GLU A 247 19.59 2.09 -10.09
CA GLU A 247 19.98 1.55 -11.41
C GLU A 247 19.20 2.21 -12.55
N ILE A 248 19.17 3.56 -12.58
CA ILE A 248 18.28 4.36 -13.43
C ILE A 248 18.33 4.01 -14.93
N LEU A 249 19.50 3.68 -15.49
CA LEU A 249 19.59 3.26 -16.89
C LEU A 249 18.93 1.92 -17.18
N SER A 250 19.09 0.95 -16.27
CA SER A 250 18.44 -0.35 -16.37
C SER A 250 16.92 -0.17 -16.35
N MET A 251 16.44 0.74 -15.50
CA MET A 251 15.03 1.09 -15.43
C MET A 251 14.52 1.70 -16.74
N LEU A 252 15.25 2.67 -17.30
CA LEU A 252 14.87 3.34 -18.55
C LEU A 252 14.88 2.38 -19.75
N LYS A 253 15.82 1.41 -19.79
CA LYS A 253 15.88 0.37 -20.85
C LYS A 253 14.65 -0.55 -20.82
N ASN A 254 14.00 -0.72 -19.67
CA ASN A 254 12.89 -1.66 -19.50
C ASN A 254 11.68 -1.02 -18.80
N ILE A 255 11.30 0.18 -19.27
CA ILE A 255 10.35 1.06 -18.58
C ILE A 255 9.00 0.41 -18.29
N ASP A 256 8.41 -0.33 -19.23
CA ASP A 256 7.08 -0.94 -19.05
C ASP A 256 7.06 -1.98 -17.94
N ASN A 257 8.10 -2.81 -17.86
CA ASN A 257 8.23 -3.80 -16.79
C ASN A 257 8.46 -3.12 -15.44
N GLN A 258 9.22 -2.00 -15.41
CA GLN A 258 9.40 -1.23 -14.18
C GLN A 258 8.14 -0.54 -13.71
N ILE A 259 7.32 0.01 -14.63
CA ILE A 259 6.01 0.56 -14.30
C ILE A 259 5.14 -0.53 -13.65
N GLY A 260 5.09 -1.72 -14.25
CA GLY A 260 4.35 -2.86 -13.70
C GLY A 260 4.81 -3.24 -12.29
N TYR A 261 6.12 -3.28 -12.06
CA TYR A 261 6.70 -3.55 -10.75
C TYR A 261 6.40 -2.44 -9.72
N ILE A 262 6.57 -1.17 -10.09
CA ILE A 262 6.28 -0.03 -9.21
C ILE A 262 4.81 -0.05 -8.78
N ARG A 263 3.89 -0.33 -9.71
CA ARG A 263 2.45 -0.48 -9.41
C ARG A 263 2.20 -1.64 -8.45
N GLN A 264 2.85 -2.78 -8.65
CA GLN A 264 2.73 -3.92 -7.73
C GLN A 264 3.19 -3.57 -6.31
N VAL A 265 4.32 -2.87 -6.17
CA VAL A 265 4.81 -2.45 -4.85
C VAL A 265 3.93 -1.36 -4.25
N ARG A 266 3.46 -0.39 -5.05
CA ARG A 266 2.48 0.63 -4.64
C ARG A 266 1.25 -0.03 -4.04
N ASP A 267 0.66 -0.98 -4.76
CA ASP A 267 -0.55 -1.69 -4.36
C ASP A 267 -0.31 -2.46 -3.06
N ALA A 268 0.80 -3.19 -2.98
CA ALA A 268 1.21 -3.91 -1.78
C ALA A 268 1.41 -3.00 -0.55
N LEU A 269 2.04 -1.84 -0.73
CA LEU A 269 2.23 -0.85 0.33
C LEU A 269 0.91 -0.21 0.73
N HIS A 270 0.09 0.19 -0.25
CA HIS A 270 -1.19 0.85 -0.01
C HIS A 270 -2.13 -0.04 0.81
N CYS A 271 -2.35 -1.29 0.41
CA CYS A 271 -3.20 -2.23 1.16
C CYS A 271 -2.75 -2.42 2.61
N ARG A 272 -1.43 -2.35 2.87
CA ARG A 272 -0.86 -2.54 4.21
C ARG A 272 -0.90 -1.26 5.05
N LEU A 273 -0.77 -0.09 4.42
CA LEU A 273 -0.81 1.21 5.10
C LEU A 273 -2.24 1.70 5.33
N LEU A 274 -3.19 1.33 4.47
CA LEU A 274 -4.57 1.78 4.55
C LEU A 274 -5.18 1.54 5.94
N PRO A 275 -5.10 0.35 6.58
CA PRO A 275 -5.62 0.15 7.93
C PRO A 275 -4.99 1.02 9.02
N TRP A 276 -3.78 1.56 8.79
CA TRP A 276 -3.11 2.41 9.77
C TRP A 276 -3.70 3.81 9.86
N GLU A 277 -4.42 4.29 8.84
CA GLU A 277 -4.94 5.67 8.83
C GLU A 277 -5.86 5.97 10.02
N ASP A 278 -6.64 4.98 10.46
CA ASP A 278 -7.55 5.11 11.59
C ASP A 278 -6.75 5.34 12.89
N PHE A 279 -5.64 4.60 13.03
CA PHE A 279 -4.73 4.74 14.15
C PHE A 279 -3.93 6.05 14.06
N ILE A 280 -3.52 6.48 12.88
CA ILE A 280 -2.76 7.73 12.69
C ILE A 280 -3.53 8.93 13.29
N GLN A 281 -4.84 9.04 13.02
CA GLN A 281 -5.62 10.18 13.54
C GLN A 281 -5.73 10.15 15.07
N ILE A 282 -5.99 8.97 15.64
CA ILE A 282 -6.08 8.79 17.10
C ILE A 282 -4.73 9.10 17.76
N TRP A 283 -3.65 8.52 17.23
CA TRP A 283 -2.33 8.58 17.83
C TRP A 283 -1.64 9.94 17.67
N LYS A 284 -2.06 10.78 16.71
CA LYS A 284 -1.62 12.19 16.65
C LYS A 284 -1.92 12.94 17.95
N THR A 285 -3.05 12.67 18.59
CA THR A 285 -3.49 13.34 19.83
C THR A 285 -2.89 12.74 21.11
N VAL A 286 -2.20 11.60 21.03
CA VAL A 286 -1.65 10.90 22.20
C VAL A 286 -0.42 11.63 22.73
N PHE A 287 -0.44 11.93 24.04
CA PHE A 287 0.71 12.43 24.79
C PHE A 287 1.41 11.29 25.54
N ILE A 288 2.74 11.36 25.63
CA ILE A 288 3.57 10.34 26.27
C ILE A 288 3.56 10.57 27.80
N VAL A 289 2.47 10.14 28.44
CA VAL A 289 2.24 10.26 29.89
C VAL A 289 1.59 8.98 30.42
N ARG A 290 1.61 8.79 31.74
CA ARG A 290 0.83 7.71 32.36
C ARG A 290 -0.64 8.10 32.43
N SER A 291 -1.52 7.28 31.85
CA SER A 291 -2.97 7.43 31.96
C SER A 291 -3.68 6.12 31.61
N ASP A 292 -4.89 5.94 32.14
CA ASP A 292 -5.75 4.80 31.77
C ASP A 292 -6.16 4.86 30.29
N GLU A 293 -6.28 6.07 29.74
CA GLU A 293 -6.55 6.29 28.32
C GLU A 293 -5.42 5.71 27.44
N ASN A 294 -4.16 5.96 27.81
CA ASN A 294 -3.02 5.41 27.07
C ASN A 294 -2.94 3.89 27.19
N THR A 295 -3.30 3.34 28.35
CA THR A 295 -3.41 1.88 28.54
C THR A 295 -4.44 1.25 27.59
N ASN A 296 -5.60 1.88 27.41
CA ASN A 296 -6.60 1.40 26.45
C ASN A 296 -6.11 1.52 25.00
N LYS A 297 -5.51 2.65 24.61
CA LYS A 297 -4.95 2.83 23.26
C LYS A 297 -3.85 1.83 22.93
N ILE A 298 -3.02 1.46 23.92
CA ILE A 298 -2.02 0.39 23.78
C ILE A 298 -2.69 -0.97 23.52
N ARG A 299 -3.80 -1.26 24.19
CA ARG A 299 -4.56 -2.50 23.97
C ARG A 299 -5.20 -2.52 22.58
N ASP A 300 -5.75 -1.39 22.12
CA ASP A 300 -6.40 -1.29 20.81
C ASP A 300 -5.37 -1.52 19.69
N ILE A 301 -4.21 -0.87 19.77
CA ILE A 301 -3.15 -1.08 18.77
C ILE A 301 -2.54 -2.49 18.88
N TYR A 302 -2.54 -3.10 20.07
CA TYR A 302 -2.15 -4.51 20.20
C TYR A 302 -3.09 -5.43 19.40
N GLN A 303 -4.40 -5.25 19.54
CA GLN A 303 -5.40 -6.04 18.81
C GLN A 303 -5.29 -5.84 17.30
N PHE A 304 -4.90 -4.65 16.85
CA PHE A 304 -4.60 -4.39 15.44
C PHE A 304 -3.32 -5.08 14.96
N LEU A 305 -2.23 -5.01 15.74
CA LEU A 305 -0.91 -5.50 15.36
C LEU A 305 -0.77 -7.02 15.48
N ALA A 306 -1.39 -7.63 16.50
CA ALA A 306 -1.24 -9.06 16.78
C ALA A 306 -1.62 -9.97 15.61
N PRO A 307 -2.83 -9.87 15.00
CA PRO A 307 -3.19 -10.75 13.89
C PRO A 307 -2.31 -10.52 12.65
N ARG A 308 -1.82 -9.30 12.44
CA ARG A 308 -1.04 -8.91 11.24
C ARG A 308 0.45 -9.21 11.32
N TYR A 309 1.04 -9.11 12.52
CA TYR A 309 2.50 -9.12 12.69
C TYR A 309 3.00 -10.09 13.74
N MET A 310 2.12 -10.86 14.41
CA MET A 310 2.58 -11.91 15.32
C MET A 310 3.15 -13.09 14.51
N GLN A 311 4.31 -13.58 14.93
CA GLN A 311 4.91 -14.77 14.35
C GLN A 311 4.22 -15.99 14.97
N PHE A 312 3.48 -16.75 14.16
CA PHE A 312 3.17 -18.12 14.53
C PHE A 312 4.45 -18.92 14.31
N ASN A 313 5.09 -19.34 15.39
CA ASN A 313 5.94 -20.52 15.30
C ASN A 313 4.97 -21.68 15.07
N ASP A 314 4.77 -22.05 13.80
CA ASP A 314 4.22 -23.36 13.48
C ASP A 314 5.16 -24.38 14.15
N TRP A 315 4.73 -24.91 15.28
CA TRP A 315 5.29 -26.15 15.79
C TRP A 315 4.95 -27.20 14.75
N VAL A 316 5.84 -27.36 13.76
CA VAL A 316 5.82 -28.49 12.85
C VAL A 316 5.96 -29.72 13.74
N LEU A 317 4.83 -30.36 14.04
CA LEU A 317 4.77 -31.72 14.53
C LEU A 317 5.43 -32.59 13.46
N VAL A 318 6.76 -32.72 13.53
CA VAL A 318 7.52 -33.70 12.74
C VAL A 318 7.16 -35.08 13.28
N THR A 319 6.04 -35.61 12.81
CA THR A 319 5.77 -37.04 12.76
C THR A 319 5.76 -37.48 11.30
N ARG A 320 6.97 -37.55 10.74
CA ARG A 320 7.47 -38.60 9.84
C ARG A 320 6.53 -39.09 8.70
N ARG A 321 6.69 -38.53 7.48
CA ARG A 321 7.28 -39.19 6.28
C ARG A 321 6.95 -38.42 4.99
N GLY A 322 7.99 -37.94 4.29
CA GLY A 322 8.03 -37.83 2.84
C GLY A 322 7.48 -36.56 2.20
N ALA A 323 8.34 -35.56 2.01
CA ALA A 323 8.54 -34.78 0.77
C ALA A 323 9.16 -33.42 1.13
N LEU A 324 10.42 -33.24 0.75
CA LEU A 324 11.03 -31.92 0.64
C LEU A 324 10.28 -31.13 -0.45
N LYS A 325 9.60 -30.05 -0.08
CA LYS A 325 9.27 -28.95 -1.00
C LYS A 325 9.97 -27.69 -0.53
N SER A 326 10.58 -26.98 -1.47
CA SER A 326 11.33 -25.75 -1.29
C SER A 326 10.54 -24.72 -0.49
N LYS A 327 11.21 -24.07 0.48
CA LYS A 327 10.66 -22.95 1.25
C LYS A 327 10.33 -21.78 0.29
N PRO A 328 9.09 -21.26 0.29
CA PRO A 328 8.85 -19.94 -0.27
C PRO A 328 9.56 -18.90 0.60
N ILE A 329 10.21 -17.93 -0.04
CA ILE A 329 10.70 -16.72 0.64
C ILE A 329 9.45 -15.96 1.08
N GLY A 330 9.30 -15.77 2.40
CA GLY A 330 8.10 -15.18 3.00
C GLY A 330 7.11 -16.25 3.43
N GLY A 331 7.03 -16.48 4.75
CA GLY A 331 5.97 -17.31 5.32
C GLY A 331 4.61 -16.75 4.92
N GLN A 332 3.67 -17.63 4.56
CA GLN A 332 2.28 -17.26 4.35
C GLN A 332 1.76 -16.60 5.63
N MET A 333 1.70 -15.26 5.64
CA MET A 333 0.87 -14.54 6.58
C MET A 333 -0.56 -14.84 6.18
N ARG A 334 -1.36 -15.34 7.11
CA ARG A 334 -2.81 -15.30 6.98
C ARG A 334 -3.17 -13.81 7.00
N TRP A 335 -3.77 -13.37 5.90
CA TRP A 335 -4.19 -12.00 5.71
C TRP A 335 -5.50 -11.78 6.43
#